data_AF-A0A317WK30-F1
#
_entry.id   AF-A0A317WK30-F1
#
_cell.length_a   1.000
_cell.length_b   1.000
_cell.length_c   1.000
_cell.angle_alpha   90.00
_cell.angle_beta   90.00
_cell.angle_gamma   90.00
#
_symmetry.space_group_name_H-M   'P 1'
#
loop_
_entity.id
_entity.type
_entity.pdbx_description
1 polymer ?
#
loop_
_entity_poly.entity_id
_entity_poly.type
_entity_poly.pdbx_seq_one_letter_code
_entity_poly.pdbx_strand_id
1 'polypeptide(L)'
;MKLTTTITTLLLAAATTTLALPTAQPNAYARALKPFQITGLTAKILSDIDYASLTLNLVDQNANNTATSCTWWWHTDKEVLTTNVWKCENTNYGLQFPDGMKSNIDDFTLRVETTSSATVQEAGEVKLDASASGSNWVCQQNPTENVKEQCTYNGELDIPV
;
A
#
# COMPACT_ATOMS: atom_id res chain seq x y z
N MET A 1 45.08 72.70 -11.44
CA MET A 1 45.03 71.30 -10.97
C MET A 1 44.62 71.31 -9.51
N LYS A 2 43.50 70.67 -9.15
CA LYS A 2 43.02 70.54 -7.76
C LYS A 2 42.89 69.04 -7.47
N LEU A 3 43.52 68.55 -6.40
CA LEU A 3 43.15 67.29 -5.75
C LEU A 3 42.94 67.62 -4.27
N THR A 4 41.74 67.33 -3.79
CA THR A 4 41.33 67.53 -2.39
C THR A 4 41.10 66.17 -1.76
N THR A 5 41.61 66.06 -0.53
CA THR A 5 41.79 64.91 0.34
C THR A 5 40.49 64.24 0.82
N THR A 6 40.58 62.92 0.99
CA THR A 6 39.74 61.92 1.68
C THR A 6 39.10 62.35 3.01
N ILE A 7 37.87 61.88 3.28
CA ILE A 7 37.45 61.32 4.59
C ILE A 7 36.48 60.14 4.39
N THR A 8 36.81 59.04 5.07
CA THR A 8 36.17 57.73 5.10
C THR A 8 35.29 57.60 6.33
N THR A 9 34.05 57.10 6.22
CA THR A 9 33.30 56.53 7.35
C THR A 9 32.33 55.46 6.85
N LEU A 10 32.66 54.19 7.07
CA LEU A 10 31.76 53.05 6.92
C LEU A 10 31.15 52.74 8.31
N LEU A 11 29.83 52.89 8.46
CA LEU A 11 29.09 52.39 9.63
C LEU A 11 28.84 50.89 9.46
N LEU A 12 29.36 50.07 10.36
CA LEU A 12 28.97 48.66 10.49
C LEU A 12 27.74 48.57 11.40
N ALA A 13 26.59 48.21 10.84
CA ALA A 13 25.41 47.82 11.62
C ALA A 13 25.55 46.34 12.01
N ALA A 14 25.62 46.05 13.31
CA ALA A 14 25.57 44.68 13.83
C ALA A 14 24.12 44.19 13.85
N ALA A 15 23.78 43.23 13.01
CA ALA A 15 22.51 42.51 13.07
C ALA A 15 22.59 41.45 14.16
N THR A 16 21.81 41.61 15.23
CA THR A 16 21.62 40.56 16.23
C THR A 16 20.73 39.48 15.64
N THR A 17 21.33 38.37 15.21
CA THR A 17 20.58 37.16 14.85
C THR A 17 20.13 36.47 16.13
N THR A 18 18.83 36.53 16.42
CA THR A 18 18.22 35.72 17.46
C THR A 18 18.16 34.27 16.99
N LEU A 19 19.08 33.46 17.51
CA LEU A 19 19.04 32.01 17.65
C LEU A 19 17.71 31.47 18.20
N ALA A 20 16.61 31.49 17.45
CA ALA A 20 15.42 30.71 17.81
C ALA A 20 15.75 29.22 17.64
N LEU A 21 16.26 28.60 18.71
CA LEU A 21 16.42 27.15 18.79
C LEU A 21 15.03 26.51 18.74
N PRO A 22 14.77 25.58 17.81
CA PRO A 22 13.50 24.87 17.80
C PRO A 22 13.42 24.03 19.08
N THR A 23 12.46 24.33 19.96
CA THR A 23 12.08 23.51 21.12
C THR A 23 11.20 22.32 20.73
N ALA A 24 11.27 21.89 19.47
CA ALA A 24 10.69 20.62 19.08
C ALA A 24 11.55 19.51 19.69
N GLN A 25 11.05 18.94 20.77
CA GLN A 25 11.43 17.63 21.27
C GLN A 25 11.60 16.72 20.02
N PRO A 26 12.78 16.12 19.77
CA PRO A 26 12.90 15.20 18.66
C PRO A 26 11.92 14.07 18.96
N ASN A 27 10.79 14.06 18.24
CA ASN A 27 9.87 12.94 18.26
C ASN A 27 10.74 11.70 18.07
N ALA A 28 10.67 10.79 19.06
CA ALA A 28 11.42 9.56 19.09
C ALA A 28 11.51 9.00 17.68
N TYR A 29 12.74 8.82 17.18
CA TYR A 29 13.11 8.22 15.90
C TYR A 29 11.92 7.47 15.27
N ALA A 30 11.21 8.11 14.33
CA ALA A 30 10.13 7.45 13.62
C ALA A 30 10.75 6.22 12.93
N ARG A 31 10.48 5.03 13.47
CA ARG A 31 10.99 3.78 12.91
C ARG A 31 10.39 3.67 11.51
N ALA A 32 11.24 3.47 10.50
CA ALA A 32 10.75 3.15 9.16
C ALA A 32 9.88 1.89 9.25
N LEU A 33 8.65 2.01 8.79
CA LEU A 33 7.73 0.88 8.71
C LEU A 33 8.25 -0.10 7.65
N LYS A 34 8.03 -1.38 7.92
CA LYS A 34 8.36 -2.46 7.00
C LYS A 34 7.17 -2.79 6.11
N PRO A 35 7.38 -3.30 4.88
CA PRO A 35 6.28 -3.72 4.02
C PRO A 35 5.38 -4.76 4.67
N PHE A 36 4.12 -4.79 4.26
CA PHE A 36 3.28 -5.97 4.44
C PHE A 36 3.80 -7.10 3.56
N GLN A 37 3.87 -8.32 4.09
CA GLN A 37 4.25 -9.49 3.30
C GLN A 37 3.03 -10.32 2.98
N ILE A 38 2.82 -10.58 1.70
CA ILE A 38 1.69 -11.35 1.18
C ILE A 38 2.20 -12.67 0.60
N THR A 39 1.55 -13.76 0.98
CA THR A 39 1.82 -15.10 0.43
C THR A 39 0.54 -15.81 0.02
N GLY A 40 0.64 -16.75 -0.91
CA GLY A 40 -0.51 -17.54 -1.36
C GLY A 40 -1.61 -16.74 -2.07
N LEU A 41 -1.29 -15.53 -2.57
CA LEU A 41 -2.25 -14.67 -3.24
C LEU A 41 -2.83 -15.36 -4.48
N THR A 42 -4.13 -15.64 -4.44
CA THR A 42 -4.85 -16.34 -5.49
C THR A 42 -6.23 -15.72 -5.68
N ALA A 43 -6.57 -15.40 -6.93
CA ALA A 43 -7.90 -14.98 -7.35
C ALA A 43 -8.52 -16.05 -8.26
N LYS A 44 -9.84 -16.26 -8.16
CA LYS A 44 -10.57 -17.22 -8.99
C LYS A 44 -11.90 -16.63 -9.46
N ILE A 45 -12.27 -16.89 -10.71
CA ILE A 45 -13.63 -16.74 -11.23
C ILE A 45 -14.22 -18.14 -11.41
N LEU A 46 -15.43 -18.36 -10.90
CA LEU A 46 -16.11 -19.65 -11.01
C LEU A 46 -16.84 -19.78 -12.35
N SER A 47 -16.95 -21.00 -12.88
CA SER A 47 -17.53 -21.23 -14.22
C SER A 47 -19.05 -21.16 -14.26
N ASP A 48 -19.70 -21.66 -13.21
CA ASP A 48 -21.15 -21.94 -13.24
C ASP A 48 -21.97 -20.92 -12.45
N ILE A 49 -21.30 -20.00 -11.75
CA ILE A 49 -21.93 -18.95 -10.96
C ILE A 49 -21.17 -17.64 -11.15
N ASP A 50 -21.88 -16.52 -11.14
CA ASP A 50 -21.33 -15.16 -11.25
C ASP A 50 -20.62 -14.74 -9.96
N TYR A 51 -19.61 -15.52 -9.54
CA TYR A 51 -18.84 -15.32 -8.34
C TYR A 51 -17.34 -15.43 -8.61
N ALA A 52 -16.60 -14.62 -7.87
CA ALA A 52 -15.17 -14.68 -7.78
C ALA A 52 -14.70 -14.63 -6.32
N SER A 53 -13.46 -15.05 -6.12
CA SER A 53 -12.80 -15.04 -4.81
C SER A 53 -11.38 -14.53 -4.90
N LEU A 54 -10.91 -13.95 -3.79
CA LEU A 54 -9.52 -13.57 -3.57
C LEU A 54 -9.11 -14.14 -2.22
N THR A 55 -7.99 -14.85 -2.18
CA THR A 55 -7.42 -15.45 -0.98
C THR A 55 -5.96 -15.07 -0.87
N LEU A 56 -5.52 -14.74 0.34
CA LEU A 56 -4.12 -14.45 0.65
C LEU A 56 -3.83 -14.65 2.13
N ASN A 57 -2.55 -14.78 2.47
CA ASN A 57 -2.05 -14.67 3.84
C ASN A 57 -1.21 -13.39 3.97
N LEU A 58 -1.48 -12.62 5.01
CA LEU A 58 -0.81 -11.35 5.32
C LEU A 58 0.04 -11.51 6.58
N VAL A 59 1.29 -11.02 6.52
CA VAL A 59 2.15 -10.82 7.69
C VAL A 59 2.50 -9.34 7.79
N ASP A 60 2.29 -8.76 8.96
CA ASP A 60 2.69 -7.39 9.30
C ASP A 60 3.85 -7.45 10.30
N GLN A 61 5.03 -7.00 9.88
CA GLN A 61 6.23 -7.00 10.70
C GLN A 61 6.34 -5.79 11.66
N ASN A 62 5.40 -4.86 11.61
CA ASN A 62 5.36 -3.64 12.40
C ASN A 62 4.49 -3.79 13.66
N ALA A 63 3.41 -4.56 13.62
CA ALA A 63 2.58 -4.84 14.80
C ALA A 63 2.78 -6.25 15.36
N ASN A 64 2.42 -7.28 14.58
CA ASN A 64 2.43 -8.68 15.01
C ASN A 64 2.86 -9.55 13.83
N ASN A 65 4.10 -10.06 13.91
CA ASN A 65 4.76 -10.88 12.89
C ASN A 65 4.16 -12.30 12.78
N THR A 66 2.83 -12.38 12.75
CA THR A 66 2.01 -13.59 12.69
C THR A 66 1.14 -13.49 11.45
N ALA A 67 1.04 -14.58 10.70
CA ALA A 67 0.20 -14.62 9.51
C ALA A 67 -1.30 -14.56 9.87
N THR A 68 -2.06 -13.80 9.10
CA THR A 68 -3.54 -13.82 9.11
C THR A 68 -4.06 -14.13 7.72
N SER A 69 -5.10 -14.97 7.66
CA SER A 69 -5.79 -15.27 6.41
C SER A 69 -6.73 -14.11 6.04
N CYS A 70 -6.80 -13.79 4.76
CA CYS A 70 -7.81 -12.90 4.20
C CYS A 70 -8.50 -13.64 3.06
N THR A 71 -9.83 -13.67 3.09
CA THR A 71 -10.66 -14.29 2.05
C THR A 71 -11.80 -13.35 1.74
N TRP A 72 -11.97 -13.07 0.46
CA TRP A 72 -13.04 -12.22 -0.02
C TRP A 72 -13.75 -12.86 -1.20
N TRP A 73 -15.06 -12.63 -1.27
CA TRP A 73 -15.94 -13.12 -2.31
C TRP A 73 -16.75 -11.96 -2.85
N TRP A 74 -16.93 -11.92 -4.15
CA TRP A 74 -17.79 -10.95 -4.79
C TRP A 74 -18.52 -11.54 -5.98
N HIS A 75 -19.58 -10.85 -6.36
CA HIS A 75 -20.31 -11.13 -7.56
C HIS A 75 -19.63 -10.47 -8.76
N THR A 76 -19.36 -11.23 -9.82
CA THR A 76 -18.69 -10.69 -11.03
C THR A 76 -19.59 -9.81 -11.88
N ASP A 77 -20.91 -9.84 -11.64
CA ASP A 77 -21.92 -9.01 -12.29
C ASP A 77 -22.24 -7.71 -11.51
N LYS A 78 -21.59 -7.48 -10.36
CA LYS A 78 -21.75 -6.28 -9.54
C LYS A 78 -20.44 -5.51 -9.46
N GLU A 79 -20.55 -4.19 -9.53
CA GLU A 79 -19.43 -3.31 -9.27
C GLU A 79 -19.03 -3.40 -7.81
N VAL A 80 -17.73 -3.56 -7.57
CA VAL A 80 -17.15 -3.54 -6.24
C VAL A 80 -16.76 -2.10 -5.91
N LEU A 81 -17.44 -1.52 -4.92
CA LEU A 81 -17.23 -0.13 -4.52
C LEU A 81 -15.81 0.11 -4.02
N THR A 82 -15.22 1.22 -4.47
CA THR A 82 -13.85 1.63 -4.14
C THR A 82 -13.67 1.98 -2.68
N THR A 83 -14.74 2.24 -1.92
CA THR A 83 -14.71 2.65 -0.51
C THR A 83 -14.88 1.51 0.48
N ASN A 84 -15.16 0.30 0.00
CA ASN A 84 -15.39 -0.85 0.87
C ASN A 84 -14.06 -1.42 1.37
N VAL A 85 -14.04 -1.74 2.67
CA VAL A 85 -12.92 -2.40 3.34
C VAL A 85 -13.37 -3.76 3.83
N TRP A 86 -12.80 -4.83 3.27
CA TRP A 86 -13.10 -6.20 3.68
C TRP A 86 -12.09 -6.67 4.70
N LYS A 87 -12.57 -6.98 5.90
CA LYS A 87 -11.72 -7.40 7.01
C LYS A 87 -11.15 -8.80 6.77
N CYS A 88 -9.88 -8.97 7.12
CA CYS A 88 -9.26 -10.28 7.24
C CYS A 88 -9.78 -11.02 8.49
N GLU A 89 -9.36 -12.27 8.67
CA GLU A 89 -9.67 -13.06 9.87
C GLU A 89 -9.23 -12.32 11.15
N ASN A 90 -8.01 -11.78 11.15
CA ASN A 90 -7.63 -10.72 12.08
C ASN A 90 -8.20 -9.38 11.61
N THR A 91 -9.21 -8.90 12.34
CA THR A 91 -9.95 -7.67 12.01
C THR A 91 -9.15 -6.37 12.14
N ASN A 92 -7.90 -6.44 12.60
CA ASN A 92 -6.96 -5.32 12.56
C ASN A 92 -6.49 -5.00 11.13
N TYR A 93 -6.75 -5.87 10.16
CA TYR A 93 -6.36 -5.69 8.77
C TYR A 93 -7.56 -5.74 7.83
N GLY A 94 -7.50 -4.96 6.76
CA GLY A 94 -8.51 -4.88 5.73
C GLY A 94 -7.89 -4.86 4.34
N LEU A 95 -8.65 -5.37 3.38
CA LEU A 95 -8.38 -5.27 1.95
C LEU A 95 -9.32 -4.23 1.33
N GLN A 96 -8.83 -3.51 0.34
CA GLN A 96 -9.61 -2.57 -0.47
C GLN A 96 -9.14 -2.62 -1.93
N PHE A 97 -10.03 -2.26 -2.87
CA PHE A 97 -9.72 -2.13 -4.30
C PHE A 97 -9.95 -0.67 -4.71
N PRO A 98 -8.92 0.20 -4.64
CA PRO A 98 -9.06 1.64 -4.86
C PRO A 98 -9.58 2.02 -6.25
N ASP A 99 -9.24 1.21 -7.26
CA ASP A 99 -9.72 1.37 -8.65
C ASP A 99 -11.01 0.60 -8.93
N GLY A 100 -11.58 -0.01 -7.89
CA GLY A 100 -12.67 -0.98 -7.97
C GLY A 100 -12.18 -2.37 -8.39
N MET A 101 -13.07 -3.34 -8.27
CA MET A 101 -12.88 -4.66 -8.86
C MET A 101 -13.93 -4.84 -9.97
N LYS A 102 -13.46 -5.18 -11.15
CA LYS A 102 -14.30 -5.45 -12.33
C LYS A 102 -14.62 -6.95 -12.41
N SER A 103 -15.20 -7.37 -13.53
CA SER A 103 -15.49 -8.77 -13.81
C SER A 103 -14.25 -9.62 -14.12
N ASN A 104 -13.08 -8.99 -14.29
CA ASN A 104 -11.79 -9.63 -14.53
C ASN A 104 -10.89 -9.61 -13.28
N ILE A 105 -9.99 -10.59 -13.19
CA ILE A 105 -9.04 -10.77 -12.06
C ILE A 105 -7.58 -10.67 -12.48
N ASP A 106 -7.31 -10.42 -13.76
CA ASP A 106 -5.97 -10.30 -14.36
C ASP A 106 -5.34 -8.92 -14.14
N ASP A 107 -6.15 -7.89 -13.89
CA ASP A 107 -5.69 -6.51 -13.66
C ASP A 107 -6.50 -5.79 -12.57
N PHE A 108 -5.87 -5.50 -11.42
CA PHE A 108 -6.47 -4.70 -10.34
C PHE A 108 -5.41 -4.11 -9.39
N THR A 109 -5.82 -3.09 -8.63
CA THR A 109 -5.02 -2.52 -7.54
C THR A 109 -5.51 -3.08 -6.21
N LEU A 110 -4.62 -3.72 -5.46
CA LEU A 110 -4.88 -4.19 -4.11
C LEU A 110 -4.31 -3.19 -3.11
N ARG A 111 -5.16 -2.72 -2.20
CA ARG A 111 -4.75 -2.01 -1.00
C ARG A 111 -4.88 -2.92 0.21
N VAL A 112 -3.83 -2.94 1.03
CA VAL A 112 -3.86 -3.53 2.37
C VAL A 112 -3.72 -2.39 3.36
N GLU A 113 -4.57 -2.36 4.37
CA GLU A 113 -4.51 -1.35 5.42
C GLU A 113 -4.81 -1.93 6.79
N THR A 114 -4.24 -1.32 7.82
CA THR A 114 -4.68 -1.54 9.19
C THR A 114 -6.00 -0.83 9.44
N THR A 115 -6.91 -1.46 10.15
CA THR A 115 -8.17 -0.85 10.58
C THR A 115 -7.96 0.04 11.81
N SER A 116 -8.99 0.79 12.20
CA SER A 116 -8.98 1.62 13.41
C SER A 116 -8.75 0.85 14.73
N SER A 117 -8.80 -0.49 14.69
CA SER A 117 -8.54 -1.37 15.84
C SER A 117 -7.04 -1.66 16.04
N ALA A 118 -6.20 -1.40 15.02
CA ALA A 118 -4.77 -1.65 15.09
C ALA A 118 -4.01 -0.56 15.86
N THR A 119 -2.94 -0.97 16.55
CA THR A 119 -2.07 -0.05 17.31
C THR A 119 -1.19 0.82 16.42
N VAL A 120 -0.75 0.26 15.28
CA VAL A 120 -0.02 0.98 14.23
C VAL A 120 -1.01 1.22 13.10
N GLN A 121 -1.01 2.44 12.56
CA GLN A 121 -1.84 2.82 11.43
C GLN A 121 -0.97 2.94 10.19
N GLU A 122 -1.19 2.07 9.21
CA GLU A 122 -0.40 1.97 7.99
C GLU A 122 -1.25 1.40 6.84
N ALA A 123 -0.89 1.76 5.60
CA ALA A 123 -1.58 1.30 4.41
C ALA A 123 -0.61 1.27 3.23
N GLY A 124 -0.76 0.25 2.39
CA GLY A 124 0.07 0.05 1.22
C GLY A 124 -0.76 -0.41 0.03
N GLU A 125 -0.30 -0.09 -1.17
CA GLU A 125 -1.00 -0.41 -2.42
C GLU A 125 -0.05 -1.07 -3.42
N VAL A 126 -0.59 -1.99 -4.21
CA VAL A 126 0.14 -2.63 -5.30
C VAL A 126 -0.77 -2.91 -6.48
N LYS A 127 -0.27 -2.64 -7.69
CA LYS A 127 -0.91 -3.00 -8.94
C LYS A 127 -0.52 -4.42 -9.34
N LEU A 128 -1.50 -5.27 -9.56
CA LEU A 128 -1.32 -6.57 -10.19
C LEU A 128 -1.84 -6.53 -11.60
N ASP A 129 -0.98 -6.92 -12.55
CA ASP A 129 -1.26 -6.93 -13.97
C ASP A 129 -0.60 -8.17 -14.57
N ALA A 130 -1.40 -9.12 -15.04
CA ALA A 130 -0.92 -10.36 -15.64
C ALA A 130 -0.36 -10.15 -17.06
N SER A 131 -0.66 -9.03 -17.70
CA SER A 131 -0.15 -8.67 -19.02
C SER A 131 1.23 -8.01 -18.98
N ALA A 132 1.66 -7.54 -17.80
CA ALA A 132 2.96 -6.92 -17.61
C ALA A 132 4.11 -7.91 -17.87
N SER A 133 5.14 -7.45 -18.60
CA SER A 133 6.32 -8.27 -18.91
C SER A 133 7.05 -8.66 -17.63
N GLY A 134 7.26 -9.97 -17.43
CA GLY A 134 7.90 -10.50 -16.22
C GLY A 134 7.03 -10.46 -14.98
N SER A 135 5.70 -10.29 -15.12
CA SER A 135 4.78 -10.32 -13.99
C SER A 135 4.80 -11.67 -13.27
N ASN A 136 4.80 -11.60 -11.94
CA ASN A 136 4.57 -12.78 -11.09
C ASN A 136 3.08 -13.07 -10.91
N TRP A 137 2.18 -12.18 -11.33
CA TRP A 137 0.74 -12.42 -11.35
C TRP A 137 0.38 -13.19 -12.62
N VAL A 138 0.14 -14.49 -12.49
CA VAL A 138 -0.04 -15.38 -13.65
C VAL A 138 -1.45 -15.97 -13.66
N CYS A 139 -2.15 -15.75 -14.76
CA CYS A 139 -3.52 -16.23 -14.96
C CYS A 139 -3.58 -17.44 -15.89
N GLN A 140 -4.47 -18.38 -15.56
CA GLN A 140 -4.75 -19.59 -16.32
C GLN A 140 -6.25 -19.73 -16.52
N GLN A 141 -6.65 -20.07 -17.74
CA GLN A 141 -8.04 -20.34 -18.11
C GLN A 141 -8.36 -21.81 -17.88
N ASN A 142 -9.52 -22.10 -17.28
CA ASN A 142 -10.01 -23.45 -16.98
C ASN A 142 -8.97 -24.36 -16.29
N PRO A 143 -8.31 -23.92 -15.19
CA PRO A 143 -7.25 -24.70 -14.55
C PRO A 143 -7.76 -26.00 -13.93
N THR A 144 -9.01 -26.02 -13.48
CA THR A 144 -9.69 -27.15 -12.85
C THR A 144 -11.20 -27.08 -13.12
N GLU A 145 -11.91 -28.16 -12.81
CA GLU A 145 -13.38 -28.19 -12.84
C GLU A 145 -13.96 -27.03 -12.01
N ASN A 146 -15.05 -26.42 -12.51
CA ASN A 146 -15.79 -25.30 -11.91
C ASN A 146 -15.03 -23.97 -11.75
N VAL A 147 -13.80 -23.86 -12.28
CA VAL A 147 -13.01 -22.61 -12.27
C VAL A 147 -12.83 -22.13 -13.70
N LYS A 148 -13.36 -20.95 -14.03
CA LYS A 148 -13.24 -20.33 -15.35
C LYS A 148 -11.85 -19.74 -15.54
N GLU A 149 -11.38 -19.03 -14.53
CA GLU A 149 -10.08 -18.38 -14.53
C GLU A 149 -9.50 -18.41 -13.13
N GLN A 150 -8.20 -18.64 -13.03
CA GLN A 150 -7.44 -18.49 -11.79
C GLN A 150 -6.17 -17.71 -12.05
N CYS A 151 -5.92 -16.71 -11.21
CA CYS A 151 -4.66 -15.99 -11.18
C CYS A 151 -3.97 -16.25 -9.85
N THR A 152 -2.67 -16.52 -9.89
CA THR A 152 -1.85 -16.79 -8.71
C THR A 152 -0.58 -15.95 -8.77
N TYR A 153 -0.19 -15.37 -7.64
CA TYR A 153 1.09 -14.68 -7.51
C TYR A 153 2.20 -15.71 -7.26
N ASN A 154 3.20 -15.75 -8.13
CA ASN A 154 4.35 -16.64 -8.02
C ASN A 154 5.40 -16.05 -7.07
N GLY A 155 5.36 -16.50 -5.81
CA GLY A 155 6.33 -16.13 -4.78
C GLY A 155 5.70 -15.34 -3.64
N GLU A 156 6.51 -14.51 -3.00
CA GLU A 156 6.10 -13.59 -1.94
C GLU A 156 5.99 -12.18 -2.50
N LEU A 157 4.97 -11.45 -2.07
CA LEU A 157 4.71 -10.09 -2.51
C LEU A 157 4.85 -9.14 -1.32
N ASP A 158 5.81 -8.22 -1.41
CA ASP A 158 5.94 -7.12 -0.46
C ASP A 158 5.11 -5.92 -0.93
N ILE A 159 4.26 -5.40 -0.04
CA ILE A 159 3.47 -4.18 -0.27
C ILE A 159 4.06 -3.06 0.62
N PRO A 160 4.73 -2.06 0.05
CA PRO A 160 5.28 -0.93 0.80
C PRO A 160 4.20 -0.13 1.54
N VAL A 161 4.53 0.36 2.73
CA VAL A 161 3.67 1.15 3.63
C VAL A 161 4.31 2.47 4.04
#